data_AF-A0A3B9WXH4-F1
#
_entry.id   AF-A0A3B9WXH4-F1
#
_cell.length_a   1.000
_cell.length_b   1.000
_cell.length_c   1.000
_cell.angle_alpha   90.00
_cell.angle_beta   90.00
_cell.angle_gamma   90.00
#
_symmetry.space_group_name_H-M   'P 1'
#
loop_
_entity.id
_entity.type
_entity.pdbx_description
1 polymer ?
#
loop_
_entity_poly.entity_id
_entity_poly.type
_entity_poly.pdbx_seq_one_letter_code
_entity_poly.pdbx_strand_id
1 'polypeptide(L)'
;MNKLHSRSQRTGSALIRLCLCLAIAAVSTSSFAQRVLLDKIVAIVDSDVVLQSELDRRLVETSENAQRAGQPLPPAEQFREEILEMLVIENLQMQFADRVSIRFDDDTINRVLNNMASNNDMSFEKYVATLEENGVYLQTRIEVRKQMTIQELQRGMVNRRITITDQEIENFLNSETGREVMSADYLVEDIRVITSAADTPEDKEAKRRFAADLTVRFRDGEPLTSAGLIAQRAGIEISGTNL
;
A
#
# COMPACT_ATOMS: atom_id res chain seq x y z
N MET A 1 90.12 53.01 16.85
CA MET A 1 89.20 52.50 15.81
C MET A 1 88.57 51.20 16.30
N ASN A 2 87.22 51.16 16.35
CA ASN A 2 86.28 50.03 16.14
C ASN A 2 86.58 48.64 16.76
N LYS A 3 85.65 47.87 17.33
CA LYS A 3 84.17 47.91 17.42
C LYS A 3 83.76 46.91 18.53
N LEU A 4 82.75 47.28 19.33
CA LEU A 4 81.90 46.33 20.09
C LEU A 4 81.17 45.39 19.13
N HIS A 5 81.00 44.11 19.48
CA HIS A 5 79.91 43.16 19.12
C HIS A 5 80.06 41.97 20.09
N SER A 6 79.06 41.27 20.63
CA SER A 6 77.60 41.33 20.56
C SER A 6 77.11 40.27 21.56
N ARG A 7 76.30 40.65 22.55
CA ARG A 7 75.63 39.75 23.51
C ARG A 7 74.13 40.02 23.39
N SER A 8 73.41 39.41 22.44
CA SER A 8 71.94 39.61 22.35
C SER A 8 71.12 38.51 21.67
N GLN A 9 71.54 37.24 21.66
CA GLN A 9 70.77 36.18 20.98
C GLN A 9 69.75 35.41 21.85
N ARG A 10 69.50 35.78 23.11
CA ARG A 10 68.58 35.01 23.99
C ARG A 10 67.13 35.50 24.02
N THR A 11 66.82 36.70 23.51
CA THR A 11 65.47 37.30 23.64
C THR A 11 64.51 36.94 22.50
N GLY A 12 65.00 36.47 21.35
CA GLY A 12 64.14 36.13 20.20
C GLY A 12 63.31 34.84 20.36
N SER A 13 63.81 33.86 21.11
CA SER A 13 63.12 32.57 21.30
C SER A 13 61.91 32.65 22.23
N ALA A 14 61.88 33.62 23.14
CA ALA A 14 60.76 33.84 24.06
C ALA A 14 59.56 34.48 23.35
N LEU A 15 59.80 35.39 22.41
CA LEU A 15 58.76 36.04 21.60
C LEU A 15 58.09 35.06 20.63
N ILE A 16 58.86 34.16 20.01
CA ILE A 16 58.31 33.14 19.10
C ILE A 16 57.45 32.13 19.87
N ARG A 17 57.87 31.73 21.08
CA ARG A 17 57.07 30.84 21.95
C ARG A 17 55.77 31.50 22.44
N LEU A 18 55.81 32.81 22.72
CA LEU A 18 54.63 33.57 23.14
C LEU A 18 53.61 33.72 22.00
N CYS A 19 54.07 34.00 20.77
CA CYS A 19 53.21 34.03 19.58
C CYS A 19 52.61 32.65 19.24
N LEU A 20 53.38 31.57 19.42
CA LEU A 20 52.90 30.20 19.15
C LEU A 20 51.81 29.77 20.16
N CYS A 21 51.96 30.12 21.44
CA CYS A 21 50.93 29.85 22.45
C CYS A 21 49.64 30.67 22.22
N LEU A 22 49.77 31.92 21.75
CA LEU A 22 48.61 32.76 21.44
C LEU A 22 47.85 32.27 20.20
N ALA A 23 48.56 31.71 19.21
CA ALA A 23 47.96 31.09 18.03
C ALA A 23 47.18 29.81 18.37
N ILE A 24 47.64 29.00 19.33
CA ILE A 24 46.94 27.78 19.77
C ILE A 24 45.68 28.12 20.59
N ALA A 25 45.70 29.21 21.37
CA ALA A 25 44.53 29.66 22.12
C ALA A 25 43.39 30.17 21.21
N ALA A 26 43.73 30.76 20.05
CA ALA A 26 42.76 31.26 19.07
C ALA A 26 42.06 30.15 18.26
N VAL A 27 42.56 28.90 18.30
CA VAL A 27 41.92 27.71 17.69
C VAL A 27 41.05 26.96 18.70
N SER A 28 40.65 27.61 19.80
CA SER A 28 39.58 27.12 20.67
C SER A 28 38.24 27.31 19.94
N THR A 29 38.02 26.51 18.90
CA THR A 29 36.72 26.37 18.24
C THR A 29 35.71 26.02 19.32
N SER A 30 34.75 26.92 19.52
CA SER A 30 33.56 26.71 20.32
C SER A 30 32.96 25.37 19.93
N SER A 31 33.12 24.37 20.80
CA SER A 31 32.43 23.09 20.68
C SER A 31 30.95 23.38 20.82
N PHE A 32 30.25 23.59 19.71
CA PHE A 32 28.81 23.52 19.65
C PHE A 32 28.44 22.05 19.83
N ALA A 33 28.37 21.62 21.09
CA ALA A 33 27.69 20.39 21.44
C ALA A 33 26.22 20.59 21.06
N GLN A 34 25.84 20.05 19.90
CA GLN A 34 24.46 20.01 19.45
C GLN A 34 23.66 19.34 20.56
N ARG A 35 22.72 20.08 21.17
CA ARG A 35 21.83 19.52 22.19
C ARG A 35 21.05 18.39 21.53
N VAL A 36 21.43 17.16 21.82
CA VAL A 36 20.69 15.97 21.41
C VAL A 36 19.39 15.99 22.19
N LEU A 37 18.28 16.22 21.49
CA LEU A 37 16.93 16.05 22.04
C LEU A 37 16.79 14.57 22.39
N LEU A 38 16.80 14.26 23.68
CA LEU A 38 16.50 12.91 24.15
C LEU A 38 14.99 12.70 23.97
N ASP A 39 14.64 11.72 23.15
CA ASP A 39 13.24 11.37 22.92
C ASP A 39 12.59 10.88 24.23
N LYS A 40 11.31 11.22 24.42
CA LYS A 40 10.58 10.93 25.65
C LYS A 40 9.85 9.60 25.53
N ILE A 41 9.78 8.86 26.63
CA ILE A 41 8.95 7.65 26.73
C ILE A 41 7.53 8.09 27.10
N VAL A 42 6.55 7.67 26.29
CA VAL A 42 5.12 7.92 26.56
C VAL A 42 4.43 6.73 27.20
N ALA A 43 4.90 5.51 26.93
CA ALA A 43 4.41 4.28 27.55
C ALA A 43 5.53 3.23 27.63
N ILE A 44 5.46 2.38 28.66
CA ILE A 44 6.32 1.21 28.82
C ILE A 44 5.44 -0.02 28.61
N VAL A 45 5.85 -0.93 27.74
CA VAL A 45 5.07 -2.09 27.29
C VAL A 45 5.91 -3.35 27.45
N ASP A 46 5.68 -4.08 28.55
CA ASP A 46 6.49 -5.24 28.95
C ASP A 46 8.01 -4.94 28.96
N SER A 47 8.72 -5.41 27.93
CA SER A 47 10.18 -5.29 27.80
C SER A 47 10.64 -4.18 26.84
N ASP A 48 9.70 -3.40 26.29
CA ASP A 48 9.98 -2.34 25.31
C ASP A 48 9.23 -1.03 25.65
N VAL A 49 9.48 0.04 24.91
CA VAL A 49 8.92 1.38 25.17
C VAL A 49 8.33 2.01 23.91
N VAL A 50 7.23 2.73 24.07
CA VAL A 50 6.67 3.60 23.02
C VAL A 50 7.21 5.01 23.22
N LEU A 51 7.80 5.57 22.16
CA LEU A 51 8.43 6.88 22.17
C LEU A 51 7.45 8.00 21.74
N GLN A 52 7.72 9.23 22.19
CA GLN A 52 6.95 10.41 21.80
C GLN A 52 7.04 10.67 20.30
N SER A 53 8.22 10.49 19.69
CA SER A 53 8.38 10.66 18.24
C SER A 53 7.58 9.64 17.43
N GLU A 54 7.35 8.43 17.95
CA GLU A 54 6.53 7.40 17.29
C GLU A 54 5.05 7.77 17.33
N LEU A 55 4.58 8.22 18.50
CA LEU A 55 3.21 8.72 18.66
C LEU A 55 2.94 9.91 17.73
N ASP A 56 3.83 10.90 17.72
CA ASP A 56 3.65 12.11 16.90
C ASP A 56 3.66 11.79 15.40
N ARG A 57 4.56 10.89 14.97
CA ARG A 57 4.60 10.43 13.57
C ARG A 57 3.29 9.74 13.18
N ARG A 58 2.81 8.80 14.00
CA ARG A 58 1.60 8.05 13.71
C ARG A 58 0.35 8.94 13.72
N LEU A 59 0.32 9.97 14.57
CA LEU A 59 -0.73 10.99 14.57
C LEU A 59 -0.79 11.73 13.24
N VAL A 60 0.35 12.19 12.72
CA VAL A 60 0.43 12.88 11.43
C VAL A 60 -0.01 11.94 10.31
N GLU A 61 0.59 10.75 10.20
CA GLU A 61 0.26 9.78 9.15
C GLU A 61 -1.24 9.43 9.14
N THR A 62 -1.82 9.16 10.30
CA THR A 62 -3.24 8.77 10.41
C THR A 62 -4.15 9.96 10.09
N SER A 63 -3.77 11.18 10.48
CA SER A 63 -4.52 12.39 10.17
C SER A 63 -4.55 12.68 8.66
N GLU A 64 -3.43 12.53 7.97
CA GLU A 64 -3.32 12.70 6.52
C GLU A 64 -4.14 11.64 5.77
N ASN A 65 -4.14 10.40 6.26
CA ASN A 65 -4.94 9.31 5.72
C ASN A 65 -6.44 9.59 5.84
N ALA A 66 -6.89 10.04 7.02
CA ALA A 66 -8.28 10.39 7.26
C ALA A 66 -8.75 11.55 6.37
N GLN A 67 -7.92 12.58 6.20
CA GLN A 67 -8.20 13.71 5.30
C GLN A 67 -8.35 13.25 3.84
N ARG A 68 -7.46 12.39 3.36
CA ARG A 68 -7.55 11.82 2.00
C ARG A 68 -8.79 10.95 1.81
N ALA A 69 -9.22 10.25 2.85
CA ALA A 69 -10.44 9.43 2.84
C ALA A 69 -11.73 10.24 3.06
N GLY A 70 -11.65 11.54 3.36
CA GLY A 70 -12.81 12.37 3.70
C GLY A 70 -13.47 12.00 5.02
N GLN A 71 -12.75 11.33 5.94
CA GLN A 71 -13.25 10.89 7.22
C GLN A 71 -13.03 11.96 8.30
N PRO A 72 -14.03 12.29 9.13
CA PRO A 72 -13.83 13.21 10.25
C PRO A 72 -12.90 12.60 11.29
N LEU A 73 -12.00 13.43 11.84
CA LEU A 73 -11.13 13.02 12.95
C LEU A 73 -11.87 13.14 14.29
N PRO A 74 -11.64 12.20 15.23
CA PRO A 74 -12.11 12.35 16.61
C PRO A 74 -11.53 13.60 17.30
N PRO A 75 -12.06 14.00 18.46
CA PRO A 75 -11.44 15.04 19.29
C PRO A 75 -9.96 14.73 19.57
N ALA A 76 -9.11 15.76 19.60
CA ALA A 76 -7.64 15.58 19.62
C ALA A 76 -7.13 14.69 20.76
N GLU A 77 -7.68 14.82 21.97
CA GLU A 77 -7.30 13.98 23.12
C GLU A 77 -7.67 12.52 22.91
N GLN A 78 -8.90 12.25 22.44
CA GLN A 78 -9.36 10.90 22.13
C GLN A 78 -8.53 10.30 20.99
N PHE A 79 -8.26 11.06 19.94
CA PHE A 79 -7.44 10.60 18.83
C PHE A 79 -6.02 10.24 19.30
N ARG A 80 -5.41 11.05 20.16
CA ARG A 80 -4.10 10.75 20.76
C ARG A 80 -4.11 9.47 21.57
N GLU A 81 -5.14 9.26 22.39
CA GLU A 81 -5.30 8.04 23.19
C GLU A 81 -5.49 6.80 22.31
N GLU A 82 -6.33 6.88 21.28
CA GLU A 82 -6.55 5.80 20.30
C GLU A 82 -5.27 5.41 19.56
N ILE A 83 -4.47 6.40 19.14
CA ILE A 83 -3.18 6.13 18.50
C ILE A 83 -2.20 5.51 19.49
N LEU A 84 -2.14 5.98 20.74
CA LEU A 84 -1.27 5.39 21.75
C LEU A 84 -1.64 3.93 22.02
N GLU A 85 -2.93 3.62 22.19
CA GLU A 85 -3.42 2.26 22.39
C GLU A 85 -3.06 1.36 21.20
N MET A 86 -3.24 1.85 19.97
CA MET A 86 -2.81 1.13 18.77
C MET A 86 -1.31 0.83 18.78
N LEU A 87 -0.46 1.80 19.16
CA LEU A 87 0.99 1.59 19.26
C LEU A 87 1.36 0.58 20.35
N VAL A 88 0.67 0.59 21.49
CA VAL A 88 0.86 -0.41 22.57
C VAL A 88 0.51 -1.82 22.06
N ILE A 89 -0.63 -1.98 21.40
CA ILE A 89 -1.06 -3.27 20.84
C ILE A 89 -0.07 -3.75 19.77
N GLU A 90 0.36 -2.87 18.87
CA GLU A 90 1.36 -3.21 17.85
C GLU A 90 2.67 -3.67 18.50
N ASN A 91 3.12 -3.00 19.56
CA ASN A 91 4.33 -3.37 20.27
C ASN A 91 4.22 -4.78 20.90
N LEU A 92 3.10 -5.07 21.58
CA LEU A 92 2.81 -6.40 22.13
C LEU A 92 2.78 -7.49 21.04
N GLN A 93 2.19 -7.19 19.88
CA GLN A 93 2.16 -8.11 18.74
C GLN A 93 3.56 -8.38 18.20
N MET A 94 4.42 -7.38 18.10
CA MET A 94 5.81 -7.55 17.67
C MET A 94 6.60 -8.42 18.65
N GLN A 95 6.47 -8.16 19.96
CA GLN A 95 7.11 -8.99 20.98
C GLN A 95 6.63 -10.45 20.93
N PHE A 96 5.34 -10.67 20.69
CA PHE A 96 4.80 -12.02 20.57
C PHE A 96 5.27 -12.71 19.29
N ALA A 97 5.31 -12.00 18.16
CA ALA A 97 5.81 -12.51 16.89
C ALA A 97 7.28 -12.94 16.98
N ASP A 98 8.12 -12.16 17.67
CA ASP A 98 9.51 -12.51 17.94
C ASP A 98 9.62 -13.80 18.77
N ARG A 99 8.75 -13.96 19.78
CA ARG A 99 8.71 -15.17 20.62
C ARG A 99 8.34 -16.42 19.84
N VAL A 100 7.48 -16.29 18.83
CA VAL A 100 7.11 -17.40 17.93
C VAL A 100 7.99 -17.49 16.68
N SER A 101 9.09 -16.73 16.64
CA SER A 101 10.10 -16.74 15.56
C SER A 101 9.57 -16.38 14.17
N ILE A 102 8.57 -15.50 14.08
CA ILE A 102 8.13 -14.94 12.79
C ILE A 102 9.16 -13.91 12.34
N ARG A 103 9.86 -14.18 11.23
CA ARG A 103 10.88 -13.30 10.67
C ARG A 103 10.84 -13.33 9.15
N PHE A 104 11.14 -12.19 8.53
CA PHE A 104 11.21 -12.03 7.08
C PHE A 104 12.62 -11.61 6.66
N ASP A 105 13.13 -12.27 5.63
CA ASP A 105 14.37 -11.89 4.96
C ASP A 105 14.17 -10.64 4.09
N ASP A 106 15.29 -10.05 3.69
CA ASP A 106 15.28 -8.83 2.88
C ASP A 106 14.74 -9.06 1.47
N ASP A 107 14.91 -10.25 0.90
CA ASP A 107 14.36 -10.59 -0.41
C ASP A 107 12.83 -10.57 -0.41
N THR A 108 12.21 -11.00 0.69
CA THR A 108 10.77 -10.91 0.89
C THR A 108 10.30 -9.47 1.00
N ILE A 109 11.02 -8.62 1.73
CA ILE A 109 10.70 -7.19 1.81
C ILE A 109 10.83 -6.53 0.43
N ASN A 110 11.88 -6.84 -0.32
CA ASN A 110 12.09 -6.32 -1.67
C ASN A 110 10.95 -6.70 -2.63
N ARG A 111 10.44 -7.95 -2.56
CA ARG A 111 9.28 -8.38 -3.34
C ARG A 111 8.03 -7.56 -3.01
N VAL A 112 7.79 -7.27 -1.74
CA VAL A 112 6.65 -6.45 -1.33
C VAL A 112 6.80 -5.01 -1.80
N LEU A 113 7.99 -4.41 -1.68
CA LEU A 113 8.27 -3.08 -2.21
C LEU A 113 8.11 -3.02 -3.73
N ASN A 114 8.50 -4.07 -4.47
CA ASN A 114 8.27 -4.16 -5.92
C ASN A 114 6.78 -4.21 -6.27
N ASN A 115 5.97 -4.94 -5.50
CA ASN A 115 4.52 -4.96 -5.68
C ASN A 115 3.90 -3.59 -5.38
N MET A 116 4.38 -2.89 -4.35
CA MET A 116 3.95 -1.53 -4.04
C MET A 116 4.32 -0.55 -5.17
N ALA A 117 5.52 -0.67 -5.74
CA ALA A 117 5.93 0.12 -6.91
C ALA A 117 4.98 -0.13 -8.10
N SER A 118 4.68 -1.40 -8.38
CA SER A 118 3.76 -1.79 -9.46
C SER A 118 2.35 -1.23 -9.25
N ASN A 119 1.84 -1.22 -8.01
CA ASN A 119 0.54 -0.65 -7.67
C ASN A 119 0.48 0.88 -7.81
N ASN A 120 1.63 1.56 -7.84
CA ASN A 120 1.73 3.00 -8.08
C ASN A 120 2.22 3.32 -9.50
N ASP A 121 2.07 2.38 -10.45
CA ASP A 121 2.44 2.52 -11.86
C ASP A 121 3.91 2.96 -12.08
N MET A 122 4.81 2.49 -11.20
CA MET A 122 6.22 2.85 -11.25
C MET A 122 7.14 1.63 -11.21
N SER A 123 8.31 1.75 -11.85
CA SER A 123 9.35 0.73 -11.73
C SER A 123 9.93 0.71 -10.33
N PHE A 124 10.45 -0.45 -9.91
CA PHE A 124 11.08 -0.61 -8.60
C PHE A 124 12.23 0.39 -8.37
N GLU A 125 13.09 0.58 -9.36
CA GLU A 125 14.23 1.51 -9.29
C GLU A 125 13.77 2.95 -9.06
N LYS A 126 12.72 3.38 -9.77
CA LYS A 126 12.14 4.71 -9.60
C LYS A 126 11.51 4.86 -8.22
N TYR A 127 10.81 3.84 -7.74
CA TYR A 127 10.20 3.85 -6.41
C TYR A 127 11.24 3.98 -5.30
N VAL A 128 12.31 3.19 -5.36
CA VAL A 128 13.42 3.26 -4.39
C VAL A 128 14.07 4.64 -4.43
N ALA A 129 14.38 5.17 -5.62
CA ALA A 129 14.96 6.51 -5.76
C ALA A 129 14.07 7.59 -5.13
N THR A 130 12.75 7.53 -5.33
CA THR A 130 11.80 8.46 -4.69
C THR A 130 11.81 8.33 -3.16
N LEU A 131 11.86 7.11 -2.61
CA LEU A 131 11.92 6.92 -1.15
C LEU A 131 13.25 7.40 -0.56
N GLU A 132 14.37 7.24 -1.28
CA GLU A 132 15.68 7.73 -0.88
C GLU A 132 15.77 9.26 -0.94
N GLU A 133 15.22 9.88 -1.99
CA GLU A 133 15.13 11.34 -2.13
C GLU A 133 14.36 11.98 -0.97
N ASN A 134 13.29 11.32 -0.51
CA ASN A 134 12.50 11.73 0.65
C ASN A 134 13.13 11.30 2.00
N GLY A 135 14.25 10.56 1.98
CA GLY A 135 14.94 10.09 3.19
C GLY A 135 14.17 9.06 4.02
N VAL A 136 13.13 8.43 3.46
CA VAL A 136 12.23 7.51 4.17
C VAL A 136 12.47 6.03 3.85
N TYR A 137 13.35 5.71 2.89
CA TYR A 137 13.57 4.33 2.44
C TYR A 137 13.78 3.30 3.56
N LEU A 138 14.67 3.58 4.51
CA LEU A 138 14.94 2.66 5.62
C LEU A 138 13.72 2.52 6.54
N GLN A 139 13.04 3.63 6.84
CA GLN A 139 11.83 3.62 7.66
C GLN A 139 10.74 2.80 6.98
N THR A 140 10.50 3.01 5.68
CA THR A 140 9.52 2.24 4.90
C THR A 140 9.82 0.75 4.96
N ARG A 141 11.09 0.34 4.83
CA ARG A 141 11.47 -1.08 4.98
C ARG A 141 11.15 -1.66 6.35
N ILE A 142 11.41 -0.88 7.41
CA ILE A 142 11.10 -1.29 8.79
C ILE A 142 9.58 -1.44 8.96
N GLU A 143 8.81 -0.46 8.49
CA GLU A 143 7.34 -0.50 8.55
C GLU A 143 6.76 -1.66 7.74
N VAL A 144 7.23 -1.90 6.52
CA VAL A 144 6.78 -3.05 5.72
C VAL A 144 7.07 -4.35 6.46
N ARG A 145 8.27 -4.52 7.01
CA ARG A 145 8.60 -5.71 7.80
C ARG A 145 7.68 -5.87 9.01
N LYS A 146 7.44 -4.79 9.76
CA LYS A 146 6.53 -4.77 10.92
C LYS A 146 5.11 -5.19 10.51
N GLN A 147 4.57 -4.60 9.44
CA GLN A 147 3.23 -4.91 8.96
C GLN A 147 3.09 -6.37 8.49
N MET A 148 4.10 -6.89 7.78
CA MET A 148 4.11 -8.30 7.36
C MET A 148 4.16 -9.25 8.56
N THR A 149 4.97 -8.94 9.57
CA THR A 149 5.06 -9.71 10.82
C THR A 149 3.72 -9.76 11.55
N ILE A 150 3.05 -8.62 11.68
CA ILE A 150 1.73 -8.53 12.32
C ILE A 150 0.68 -9.32 11.54
N GLN A 151 0.65 -9.18 10.20
CA GLN A 151 -0.29 -9.92 9.35
C GLN A 151 -0.08 -11.44 9.45
N GLU A 152 1.16 -11.90 9.42
CA GLU A 152 1.47 -13.33 9.55
C GLU A 152 1.08 -13.87 10.92
N LEU A 153 1.34 -13.09 11.97
CA LEU A 153 0.92 -13.43 13.33
C LEU A 153 -0.61 -13.58 13.41
N GLN A 154 -1.34 -12.59 12.90
CA GLN A 154 -2.80 -12.61 12.90
C GLN A 154 -3.35 -13.81 12.12
N ARG A 155 -2.81 -14.08 10.92
CA ARG A 155 -3.16 -15.24 10.11
C ARG A 155 -2.95 -16.55 10.87
N GLY A 156 -1.79 -16.69 11.52
CA GLY A 156 -1.48 -17.87 12.33
C GLY A 156 -2.42 -18.05 13.53
N MET A 157 -2.83 -16.95 14.16
CA MET A 157 -3.74 -16.98 15.32
C MET A 157 -5.19 -17.25 14.93
N VAL A 158 -5.66 -16.71 13.80
CA VAL A 158 -7.02 -16.94 13.29
C VAL A 158 -7.17 -18.37 12.79
N ASN A 159 -6.20 -18.88 12.01
CA ASN A 159 -6.25 -20.24 11.46
C ASN A 159 -6.28 -21.31 12.57
N ARG A 160 -5.70 -21.04 13.74
CA ARG A 160 -5.75 -21.96 14.89
C ARG A 160 -7.12 -22.01 15.58
N ARG A 161 -7.95 -20.98 15.41
CA ARG A 161 -9.26 -20.83 16.07
C ARG A 161 -10.43 -21.24 15.18
N ILE A 162 -10.23 -21.29 13.86
CA ILE A 162 -11.26 -21.72 12.91
C ILE A 162 -11.16 -23.23 12.73
N THR A 163 -12.23 -23.94 13.06
CA THR A 163 -12.43 -25.35 12.70
C THR A 163 -13.74 -25.41 11.94
N ILE A 164 -13.69 -25.79 10.67
CA ILE A 164 -14.88 -25.98 9.84
C ILE A 164 -15.20 -27.46 9.86
N THR A 165 -16.42 -27.79 10.29
CA THR A 165 -16.92 -29.17 10.33
C THR A 165 -17.53 -29.55 8.99
N ASP A 166 -17.50 -30.84 8.65
CA ASP A 166 -18.17 -31.35 7.45
C ASP A 166 -19.67 -31.00 7.43
N GLN A 167 -20.30 -30.97 8.61
CA GLN A 167 -21.70 -30.57 8.77
C GLN A 167 -21.94 -29.10 8.42
N GLU A 168 -21.04 -28.19 8.77
CA GLU A 168 -21.14 -26.77 8.39
C GLU A 168 -20.98 -26.60 6.87
N ILE A 169 -20.10 -27.39 6.25
CA ILE A 169 -19.94 -27.41 4.78
C ILE A 169 -21.25 -27.88 4.14
N GLU A 170 -21.81 -29.00 4.60
CA GLU A 170 -23.06 -29.54 4.05
C GLU A 170 -24.23 -28.56 4.28
N ASN A 171 -24.32 -27.95 5.45
CA ASN A 171 -25.33 -26.93 5.74
C ASN A 171 -25.18 -25.70 4.83
N PHE A 172 -23.95 -25.25 4.58
CA PHE A 172 -23.69 -24.14 3.66
C PHE A 172 -24.05 -24.50 2.23
N LEU A 173 -23.65 -25.67 1.72
CA LEU A 173 -23.97 -26.12 0.36
C LEU A 173 -25.48 -26.25 0.12
N ASN A 174 -26.24 -26.64 1.13
CA ASN A 174 -27.70 -26.74 1.05
C ASN A 174 -28.42 -25.40 1.28
N SER A 175 -27.73 -24.37 1.75
CA SER A 175 -28.29 -23.03 1.93
C SER A 175 -28.65 -22.38 0.58
N GLU A 176 -29.52 -21.37 0.61
CA GLU A 176 -29.87 -20.59 -0.58
C GLU A 176 -28.62 -19.93 -1.19
N THR A 177 -27.80 -19.29 -0.35
CA THR A 177 -26.52 -18.68 -0.76
C THR A 177 -25.55 -19.72 -1.34
N GLY A 178 -25.45 -20.91 -0.74
CA GLY A 178 -24.62 -21.99 -1.27
C GLY A 178 -25.09 -22.46 -2.65
N ARG A 179 -26.39 -22.57 -2.85
CA ARG A 179 -26.98 -22.90 -4.16
C ARG A 179 -26.79 -21.80 -5.20
N GLU A 180 -26.82 -20.53 -4.81
CA GLU A 180 -26.49 -19.40 -5.68
C GLU A 180 -25.02 -19.41 -6.10
N VAL A 181 -24.10 -19.62 -5.16
CA VAL A 181 -22.66 -19.71 -5.47
C VAL A 181 -22.34 -20.93 -6.34
N MET A 182 -23.09 -22.02 -6.17
CA MET A 182 -22.99 -23.22 -6.99
C MET A 182 -23.88 -23.19 -8.24
N SER A 183 -24.60 -22.11 -8.49
CA SER A 183 -25.42 -21.99 -9.70
C SER A 183 -24.50 -21.95 -10.92
N ALA A 184 -24.93 -22.59 -12.00
CA ALA A 184 -24.16 -22.61 -13.22
C ALA A 184 -23.97 -21.19 -13.77
N ASP A 185 -22.73 -20.83 -14.08
CA ASP A 185 -22.45 -19.66 -14.89
C ASP A 185 -22.92 -19.92 -16.33
N TYR A 186 -23.83 -19.08 -16.82
CA TYR A 186 -24.31 -19.16 -18.20
C TYR A 186 -23.65 -18.09 -19.05
N LEU A 187 -22.98 -18.52 -20.13
CA LEU A 187 -22.63 -17.63 -21.23
C LEU A 187 -23.87 -17.51 -22.12
N VAL A 188 -24.53 -16.36 -22.09
CA VAL A 188 -25.73 -16.08 -22.90
C VAL A 188 -25.35 -15.20 -24.08
N GLU A 189 -25.64 -15.66 -25.29
CA GLU A 189 -25.60 -14.85 -26.50
C GLU A 189 -27.01 -14.39 -26.85
N ASP A 190 -27.19 -13.09 -27.10
CA ASP A 190 -28.48 -12.51 -27.47
C ASP A 190 -28.46 -11.89 -28.87
N ILE A 191 -29.59 -12.03 -29.58
CA ILE A 191 -29.86 -11.34 -30.84
C ILE A 191 -31.24 -10.70 -30.73
N ARG A 192 -31.31 -9.41 -31.04
CA ARG A 192 -32.51 -8.59 -30.95
C ARG A 192 -32.82 -7.99 -32.31
N VAL A 193 -34.03 -8.22 -32.79
CA VAL A 193 -34.57 -7.54 -33.97
C VAL A 193 -35.12 -6.19 -33.56
N ILE A 194 -34.60 -5.10 -34.15
CA ILE A 194 -34.96 -3.74 -33.75
C ILE A 194 -36.30 -3.34 -34.36
N THR A 195 -37.24 -2.91 -33.53
CA THR A 195 -38.53 -2.34 -33.95
C THR A 195 -38.59 -0.86 -33.62
N SER A 196 -39.13 -0.05 -34.53
CA SER A 196 -39.34 1.38 -34.36
C SER A 196 -40.82 1.72 -34.15
N ALA A 197 -41.09 2.83 -33.48
CA ALA A 197 -42.44 3.38 -33.36
C ALA A 197 -43.03 3.80 -34.73
N ALA A 198 -42.15 4.08 -35.71
CA ALA A 198 -42.53 4.43 -37.08
C ALA A 198 -42.82 3.21 -37.98
N ASP A 199 -42.57 1.98 -37.50
CA ASP A 199 -42.80 0.77 -38.29
C ASP A 199 -44.30 0.59 -38.56
N THR A 200 -44.65 0.35 -39.83
CA THR A 200 -46.01 -0.01 -40.23
C THR A 200 -46.41 -1.38 -39.67
N PRO A 201 -47.71 -1.72 -39.60
CA PRO A 201 -48.14 -3.08 -39.27
C PRO A 201 -47.47 -4.15 -40.14
N GLU A 202 -47.25 -3.84 -41.41
CA GLU A 202 -46.56 -4.70 -42.38
C GLU A 202 -45.08 -4.89 -42.04
N ASP A 203 -44.37 -3.83 -41.66
CA ASP A 203 -42.95 -3.89 -41.26
C ASP A 203 -42.75 -4.71 -39.98
N LYS A 204 -43.65 -4.53 -39.00
CA LYS A 204 -43.63 -5.30 -37.75
C LYS A 204 -43.85 -6.79 -38.01
N GLU A 205 -44.75 -7.12 -38.93
CA GLU A 205 -45.00 -8.50 -39.32
C GLU A 205 -43.83 -9.10 -40.09
N ALA A 206 -43.15 -8.34 -40.96
CA ALA A 206 -41.93 -8.76 -41.63
C ALA A 206 -40.79 -9.05 -40.62
N LYS A 207 -40.57 -8.17 -39.64
CA LYS A 207 -39.59 -8.36 -38.57
C LYS A 207 -39.91 -9.56 -37.67
N ARG A 208 -41.19 -9.83 -37.40
CA ARG A 208 -41.63 -11.04 -36.67
C ARG A 208 -41.31 -12.31 -37.45
N ARG A 209 -41.61 -12.35 -38.75
CA ARG A 209 -41.30 -13.51 -39.59
C ARG A 209 -39.80 -13.75 -39.68
N PHE A 210 -39.02 -12.68 -39.78
CA PHE A 210 -37.57 -12.75 -39.75
C PHE A 210 -37.03 -13.33 -38.42
N ALA A 211 -37.54 -12.88 -37.28
CA ALA A 211 -37.17 -13.45 -35.98
C ALA A 211 -37.53 -14.94 -35.87
N ALA A 212 -38.69 -15.34 -36.41
CA ALA A 212 -39.12 -16.74 -36.45
C ALA A 212 -38.20 -17.59 -37.34
N ASP A 213 -37.79 -17.07 -38.50
CA ASP A 213 -36.83 -17.72 -39.40
C ASP A 213 -35.46 -17.94 -38.73
N LEU A 214 -34.91 -16.90 -38.11
CA LEU A 214 -33.66 -17.00 -37.35
C LEU A 214 -33.74 -18.06 -36.25
N THR A 215 -34.87 -18.14 -35.53
CA THR A 215 -35.08 -19.14 -34.47
C THR A 215 -35.03 -20.57 -35.00
N VAL A 216 -35.60 -20.82 -36.18
CA VAL A 216 -35.55 -22.16 -36.82
C VAL A 216 -34.12 -22.48 -37.22
N ARG A 217 -33.43 -21.54 -37.88
CA ARG A 217 -32.07 -21.74 -38.37
C ARG A 217 -31.05 -22.01 -37.27
N PHE A 218 -31.15 -21.29 -36.15
CA PHE A 218 -30.29 -21.54 -34.99
C PHE A 218 -30.61 -22.87 -34.30
N ARG A 219 -31.88 -23.30 -34.30
CA ARG A 219 -32.25 -24.66 -33.82
C ARG A 219 -31.71 -25.76 -34.73
N ASP A 220 -31.60 -25.49 -36.02
CA ASP A 220 -31.04 -26.41 -37.02
C ASP A 220 -29.49 -26.44 -37.01
N GLY A 221 -28.85 -25.66 -36.13
CA GLY A 221 -27.40 -25.70 -35.88
C GLY A 221 -26.58 -24.64 -36.61
N GLU A 222 -27.22 -23.62 -37.19
CA GLU A 222 -26.50 -22.47 -37.74
C GLU A 222 -25.95 -21.57 -36.61
N PRO A 223 -24.68 -21.09 -36.68
CA PRO A 223 -24.11 -20.28 -35.61
C PRO A 223 -24.76 -18.88 -35.52
N LEU A 224 -24.92 -18.36 -34.30
CA LEU A 224 -25.51 -17.03 -34.05
C LEU A 224 -24.74 -15.90 -34.74
N THR A 225 -23.43 -16.08 -34.98
CA THR A 225 -22.59 -15.10 -35.70
C THR A 225 -23.05 -14.87 -37.15
N SER A 226 -23.85 -15.77 -37.74
CA SER A 226 -24.38 -15.55 -39.09
C SER A 226 -25.55 -14.56 -39.14
N ALA A 227 -26.12 -14.21 -37.97
CA ALA A 227 -27.27 -13.31 -37.86
C ALA A 227 -27.04 -11.96 -38.56
N GLY A 228 -25.86 -11.35 -38.39
CA GLY A 228 -25.52 -10.06 -39.00
C GLY A 228 -25.60 -10.09 -40.51
N LEU A 229 -25.07 -11.14 -41.14
CA LEU A 229 -25.10 -11.33 -42.59
C LEU A 229 -26.53 -11.57 -43.10
N ILE A 230 -27.33 -12.34 -42.34
CA ILE A 230 -28.72 -12.65 -42.68
C ILE A 230 -29.58 -11.38 -42.61
N ALA A 231 -29.40 -10.59 -41.56
CA ALA A 231 -30.09 -9.31 -41.35
C ALA A 231 -29.75 -8.29 -42.43
N GLN A 232 -28.47 -8.18 -42.81
CA GLN A 232 -28.02 -7.31 -43.90
C GLN A 232 -28.70 -7.64 -45.23
N ARG A 233 -28.84 -8.94 -45.56
CA ARG A 233 -29.52 -9.39 -46.78
C ARG A 233 -31.02 -9.12 -46.76
N ALA A 234 -31.64 -9.19 -45.58
CA ALA A 234 -33.06 -8.92 -45.40
C ALA A 234 -33.38 -7.43 -45.25
N GLY A 235 -32.37 -6.56 -45.14
CA GLY A 235 -32.56 -5.14 -44.85
C GLY A 235 -33.17 -4.86 -43.48
N ILE A 236 -32.97 -5.78 -42.52
CA ILE A 236 -33.51 -5.69 -41.16
C ILE A 236 -32.38 -5.36 -40.20
N GLU A 237 -32.62 -4.44 -39.28
CA GLU A 237 -31.64 -4.06 -38.26
C GLU A 237 -31.70 -4.99 -37.05
N ILE A 238 -30.54 -5.47 -36.60
CA ILE A 238 -30.39 -6.32 -35.43
C ILE A 238 -29.29 -5.79 -34.48
N SER A 239 -29.37 -6.15 -33.20
CA SER A 239 -28.37 -5.83 -32.15
C SER A 239 -28.12 -7.07 -31.28
N GLY A 240 -26.93 -7.25 -30.72
CA GLY A 240 -26.58 -8.47 -29.98
C GLY A 240 -25.14 -8.54 -29.48
N THR A 241 -24.85 -9.55 -28.65
CA THR A 241 -23.59 -9.66 -27.90
C THR A 241 -22.37 -10.02 -28.77
N ASN A 242 -22.55 -10.57 -29.98
CA ASN A 242 -21.49 -10.94 -30.94
C ASN A 242 -22.00 -10.84 -32.39
N LEU A 243 -22.23 -9.62 -32.89
CA LEU A 243 -22.67 -9.36 -34.28
C LEU A 243 -21.52 -9.04 -35.22
#